data_AF-A0AAU9U440-F1
#
_entry.id   AF-A0AAU9U440-F1
#
_cell.length_a   1.000
_cell.length_b   1.000
_cell.length_c   1.000
_cell.angle_alpha   90.00
_cell.angle_beta   90.00
_cell.angle_gamma   90.00
#
_symmetry.space_group_name_H-M   'P 1'
#
loop_
_entity.id
_entity.type
_entity.pdbx_description
1 polymer ?
#
loop_
_entity_poly.entity_id
_entity_poly.type
_entity_poly.pdbx_seq_one_letter_code
_entity_poly.pdbx_strand_id
1 'polypeptide(L)'
;MANKCNLCGKFLSMSTDGAKCTKCVMVYHRSCAPGFDAHNPSKWMCQLCREKCSATKKSPTTDNNATTDEPFLDANMTTGDVTTPLSLAEEIRLLRVEMASARRKMASFRHEITQLNLSMADFRAANQPEQHPQKRVFLSHKHY
;
A
#
# COMPACT_ATOMS: atom_id res chain seq x y z
N MET A 1 -26.78 -7.18 -2.68
CA MET A 1 -25.34 -6.81 -2.71
C MET A 1 -25.21 -5.42 -3.28
N ALA A 2 -24.57 -4.50 -2.58
CA ALA A 2 -24.37 -3.13 -3.06
C ALA A 2 -23.16 -3.09 -4.00
N ASN A 3 -23.38 -2.72 -5.26
CA ASN A 3 -22.30 -2.62 -6.24
C ASN A 3 -21.52 -1.30 -6.02
N LYS A 4 -20.19 -1.40 -5.88
CA LYS A 4 -19.30 -0.23 -5.77
C LYS A 4 -18.77 0.16 -7.14
N CYS A 5 -18.63 1.47 -7.38
CA CYS A 5 -17.98 1.98 -8.56
C CYS A 5 -16.47 1.70 -8.51
N ASN A 6 -15.94 1.10 -9.56
CA ASN A 6 -14.53 0.72 -9.60
C ASN A 6 -13.56 1.88 -9.90
N LEU A 7 -14.06 3.09 -10.17
CA LEU A 7 -13.20 4.27 -10.32
C LEU A 7 -13.11 5.07 -9.01
N CYS A 8 -14.25 5.43 -8.42
CA CYS A 8 -14.28 6.31 -7.25
C CYS A 8 -14.49 5.59 -5.91
N GLY A 9 -14.73 4.27 -5.93
CA GLY A 9 -14.93 3.44 -4.73
C GLY A 9 -16.27 3.64 -4.01
N LYS A 10 -17.08 4.63 -4.43
CA LYS A 10 -18.39 4.92 -3.84
C LYS A 10 -19.45 3.93 -4.33
N PHE A 11 -20.48 3.72 -3.51
CA PHE A 11 -21.60 2.85 -3.88
C PHE A 11 -22.41 3.43 -5.05
N LEU A 12 -22.92 2.54 -5.90
CA LEU A 12 -23.91 2.88 -6.92
C LEU A 12 -25.27 3.02 -6.24
N SER A 13 -26.02 4.06 -6.59
CA SER A 13 -27.39 4.23 -6.10
C SER A 13 -28.24 3.06 -6.61
N MET A 14 -29.10 2.49 -5.75
CA MET A 14 -29.92 1.32 -6.11
C MET A 14 -30.84 1.52 -7.32
N SER A 15 -31.09 2.77 -7.73
CA SER A 15 -32.00 3.15 -8.80
C SER A 15 -31.32 3.61 -10.09
N THR A 16 -29.99 3.74 -10.14
CA THR A 16 -29.30 4.18 -11.37
C THR A 16 -28.46 3.04 -11.95
N ASP A 17 -28.85 2.59 -13.15
CA ASP A 17 -28.06 1.66 -13.94
C ASP A 17 -26.68 2.27 -14.22
N GLY A 18 -25.68 1.78 -13.49
CA GLY A 18 -24.28 2.10 -13.70
C GLY A 18 -23.76 1.53 -15.03
N ALA A 19 -22.68 2.11 -15.54
CA ALA A 19 -22.01 1.60 -16.73
C ALA A 19 -21.31 0.28 -16.41
N LYS A 20 -21.76 -0.81 -17.05
CA LYS A 20 -21.18 -2.16 -16.91
C LYS A 20 -20.22 -2.41 -18.07
N CYS A 21 -19.02 -2.89 -17.77
CA CYS A 21 -18.09 -3.27 -18.83
C CYS A 21 -18.57 -4.55 -19.52
N THR A 22 -18.46 -4.60 -20.84
CA THR A 22 -18.84 -5.79 -21.65
C THR A 22 -17.79 -6.91 -21.61
N LYS A 23 -16.60 -6.65 -21.08
CA LYS A 23 -15.48 -7.60 -21.01
C LYS A 23 -15.13 -8.06 -19.59
N CYS A 24 -15.60 -7.37 -18.56
CA CYS A 24 -15.31 -7.72 -17.17
C CYS A 24 -16.50 -7.38 -16.25
N VAL A 25 -16.46 -7.88 -15.03
CA VAL A 25 -17.56 -7.73 -14.04
C VAL A 25 -17.63 -6.33 -13.40
N MET A 26 -16.76 -5.40 -13.81
CA MET A 26 -16.65 -4.09 -13.16
C MET A 26 -17.77 -3.15 -13.57
N VAL A 27 -18.27 -2.38 -12.60
CA VAL A 27 -19.35 -1.41 -12.77
C VAL A 27 -18.88 -0.03 -12.33
N TYR A 28 -19.34 1.01 -13.01
CA TYR A 28 -18.94 2.40 -12.81
C TYR A 28 -20.17 3.30 -12.72
N HIS A 29 -20.08 4.43 -12.02
CA HIS A 29 -21.07 5.50 -12.20
C HIS A 29 -21.02 5.97 -13.66
N ARG A 30 -22.15 6.42 -14.20
CA ARG A 30 -22.20 7.00 -15.56
C ARG A 30 -21.23 8.16 -15.72
N SER A 31 -21.12 9.02 -14.70
CA SER A 31 -20.14 10.12 -14.64
C SER A 31 -18.69 9.65 -14.51
N CYS A 32 -18.46 8.44 -13.99
CA CYS A 32 -17.15 7.81 -13.87
C CYS A 32 -16.79 6.94 -15.08
N ALA A 33 -17.61 6.93 -16.13
CA ALA A 33 -17.45 6.08 -17.30
C ALA A 33 -17.29 6.94 -18.56
N PRO A 34 -16.07 7.42 -18.86
CA PRO A 34 -15.82 8.23 -20.05
C PRO A 34 -16.25 7.51 -21.33
N GLY A 35 -16.98 8.22 -22.19
CA GLY A 35 -17.49 7.69 -23.45
C GLY A 35 -18.54 6.58 -23.30
N PHE A 36 -19.13 6.40 -22.11
CA PHE A 36 -20.30 5.55 -21.94
C PHE A 36 -21.53 6.21 -22.55
N ASP A 37 -22.21 5.49 -23.43
CA ASP A 37 -23.47 5.89 -24.02
C ASP A 37 -24.59 4.98 -23.48
N ALA A 38 -25.59 5.59 -22.85
CA ALA A 38 -26.74 4.88 -22.30
C ALA A 38 -27.64 4.28 -23.40
N HIS A 39 -27.58 4.81 -24.63
CA HIS A 39 -28.30 4.25 -25.78
C HIS A 39 -27.63 3.00 -26.35
N ASN A 40 -26.34 2.79 -26.04
CA ASN A 40 -25.58 1.65 -26.57
C ASN A 40 -24.60 1.06 -25.54
N PRO A 41 -25.12 0.54 -24.41
CA PRO A 41 -24.29 0.04 -23.32
C PRO A 41 -23.49 -1.21 -23.73
N SER A 42 -24.00 -1.97 -24.70
CA SER A 42 -23.42 -3.25 -25.17
C SER A 42 -22.10 -3.11 -25.93
N LYS A 43 -21.71 -1.90 -26.32
CA LYS A 43 -20.41 -1.65 -26.99
C LYS A 43 -19.38 -1.01 -26.08
N TRP A 44 -19.78 -0.58 -24.89
CA TRP A 44 -18.86 0.12 -23.99
C TRP A 44 -17.95 -0.86 -23.25
N MET A 45 -16.69 -0.45 -23.11
CA MET A 45 -15.66 -1.18 -22.36
C MET A 45 -14.94 -0.18 -21.45
N CYS A 46 -14.61 -0.63 -20.24
CA CYS A 46 -13.81 0.16 -19.32
C CYS A 46 -12.40 0.38 -19.88
N GLN A 47 -11.75 1.43 -19.40
CA GLN A 47 -10.42 1.84 -19.86
C GLN A 47 -9.39 0.70 -19.77
N LEU A 48 -9.40 -0.07 -18.69
CA LEU A 48 -8.49 -1.21 -18.48
C LEU A 48 -8.67 -2.30 -19.53
N CYS A 49 -9.91 -2.64 -19.88
CA CYS A 49 -10.19 -3.62 -20.93
C CYS A 49 -9.85 -3.07 -22.33
N ARG A 50 -10.09 -1.77 -22.55
CA ARG A 50 -9.77 -1.10 -23.82
C ARG A 50 -8.26 -1.12 -24.08
N GLU A 51 -7.46 -0.74 -23.10
CA GLU A 51 -5.98 -0.73 -23.18
C GLU A 51 -5.42 -2.13 -23.43
N LYS A 52 -5.94 -3.14 -22.72
CA LYS A 52 -5.54 -4.53 -22.89
C LYS A 52 -5.83 -5.05 -24.31
N CYS A 53 -6.96 -4.68 -24.90
CA CYS A 53 -7.30 -5.05 -26.28
C CYS A 53 -6.47 -4.29 -27.33
N SER A 54 -6.04 -3.05 -27.05
CA SER A 54 -5.15 -2.31 -27.96
C SER A 54 -3.71 -2.80 -27.93
N ALA A 55 -3.23 -3.34 -26.81
CA ALA A 55 -1.88 -3.88 -26.69
C ALA A 55 -1.66 -5.12 -27.59
N THR A 56 -2.70 -5.93 -27.81
CA THR A 56 -2.62 -7.15 -28.64
C THR A 56 -2.53 -6.87 -30.14
N LYS A 57 -2.70 -5.61 -30.58
CA LYS A 57 -2.63 -5.24 -32.01
C LYS A 57 -1.26 -4.70 -32.46
N LYS A 58 -0.30 -4.54 -31.54
CA LYS A 58 1.09 -4.21 -31.90
C LYS A 58 1.88 -5.52 -32.05
N SER A 59 1.68 -6.20 -33.17
CA SER A 59 2.63 -7.20 -33.65
C SER A 59 3.95 -6.48 -34.00
N PRO A 60 5.12 -7.06 -33.68
CA PRO A 60 6.40 -6.48 -34.06
C PRO A 60 6.58 -6.68 -35.56
N THR A 61 6.57 -5.59 -36.33
CA THR A 61 7.16 -5.57 -37.67
C THR A 61 8.67 -5.57 -37.50
N THR A 62 9.25 -6.72 -37.83
CA THR A 62 10.66 -6.95 -38.11
C THR A 62 11.11 -6.00 -39.22
N ASP A 63 12.02 -5.08 -38.92
CA ASP A 63 12.87 -4.48 -39.95
C ASP A 63 14.31 -4.61 -39.50
N ASN A 64 14.98 -5.55 -40.17
CA ASN A 64 16.42 -5.77 -40.10
C ASN A 64 17.15 -4.55 -40.65
N ASN A 65 18.07 -3.97 -39.88
CA ASN A 65 19.31 -3.54 -40.51
C ASN A 65 20.48 -3.81 -39.57
N ALA A 66 21.37 -4.67 -40.06
CA ALA A 66 22.65 -4.99 -39.46
C ALA A 66 23.58 -3.78 -39.56
N THR A 67 24.40 -3.53 -38.53
CA THR A 67 25.83 -3.23 -38.64
C THR A 67 26.44 -3.27 -37.23
N THR A 68 27.26 -4.30 -37.03
CA THR A 68 28.52 -4.41 -36.26
C THR A 68 28.97 -3.17 -35.47
N ASP A 69 29.17 -3.26 -34.16
CA ASP A 69 30.51 -3.47 -33.55
C ASP A 69 30.46 -3.53 -32.00
N GLU A 70 31.45 -4.24 -31.47
CA GLU A 70 31.70 -4.72 -30.10
C GLU A 70 31.94 -3.62 -29.01
N PRO A 71 32.09 -3.98 -27.72
CA PRO A 71 31.72 -3.16 -26.57
C PRO A 71 32.84 -2.22 -26.12
N PHE A 72 32.47 -1.01 -25.72
CA PHE A 72 33.36 -0.10 -24.99
C PHE A 72 32.84 0.09 -23.57
N LEU A 73 33.54 -0.55 -22.62
CA LEU A 73 33.51 -0.19 -21.22
C LEU A 73 34.17 1.17 -21.08
N ASP A 74 33.39 2.20 -20.74
CA ASP A 74 33.94 3.39 -20.10
C ASP A 74 33.07 3.77 -18.91
N ALA A 75 33.58 3.41 -17.74
CA ALA A 75 33.16 3.98 -16.48
C ALA A 75 33.79 5.37 -16.36
N ASN A 76 32.98 6.43 -16.41
CA ASN A 76 33.30 7.65 -15.69
C ASN A 76 32.06 8.47 -15.30
N MET A 77 31.82 8.50 -13.99
CA MET A 77 31.16 9.56 -13.20
C MET A 77 30.18 10.49 -13.91
N THR A 78 28.88 10.23 -13.70
CA THR A 78 27.92 11.31 -13.53
C THR A 78 27.00 10.95 -12.37
N THR A 79 27.25 11.59 -11.23
CA THR A 79 26.32 11.70 -10.10
C THR A 79 25.13 12.56 -10.54
N GLY A 80 24.24 11.93 -11.29
CA GLY A 80 22.88 12.39 -11.54
C GLY A 80 22.01 11.18 -11.38
N ASP A 81 21.01 11.28 -10.50
CA ASP A 81 19.95 10.30 -10.32
C ASP A 81 19.16 10.15 -11.63
N VAL A 82 19.77 9.46 -12.59
CA VAL A 82 19.09 8.97 -13.78
C VAL A 82 18.42 7.69 -13.31
N THR A 83 17.23 7.83 -12.74
CA THR A 83 16.28 6.73 -12.69
C THR A 83 16.03 6.34 -14.14
N THR A 84 16.80 5.38 -14.63
CA THR A 84 16.43 4.67 -15.86
C THR A 84 14.99 4.22 -15.63
N PRO A 85 14.04 4.57 -16.52
CA PRO A 85 12.64 4.27 -16.29
C PRO A 85 12.53 2.74 -16.23
N LEU A 86 12.40 2.24 -15.01
CA LEU A 86 12.13 0.84 -14.78
C LEU A 86 10.78 0.55 -15.41
N SER A 87 10.61 -0.68 -15.90
CA SER A 87 9.25 -1.12 -16.22
C SER A 87 8.39 -0.94 -14.97
N LEU A 88 7.16 -0.46 -15.13
CA LEU A 88 6.18 -0.35 -14.04
C LEU A 88 6.08 -1.66 -13.22
N ALA A 89 6.25 -2.81 -13.87
CA ALA A 89 6.27 -4.10 -13.20
C ALA A 89 7.42 -4.24 -12.18
N GLU A 90 8.60 -3.71 -12.53
CA GLU A 90 9.79 -3.74 -11.69
C GLU A 90 9.69 -2.73 -10.54
N GLU A 91 9.15 -1.53 -10.79
CA GLU A 91 8.86 -0.56 -9.73
C GLU A 91 7.87 -1.13 -8.70
N ILE A 92 6.80 -1.78 -9.16
CA ILE A 92 5.82 -2.45 -8.27
C ILE A 92 6.49 -3.56 -7.47
N ARG A 93 7.42 -4.32 -8.08
CA ARG A 93 8.16 -5.39 -7.39
C ARG A 93 9.05 -4.80 -6.29
N LEU A 94 9.82 -3.76 -6.59
CA LEU A 94 10.68 -3.08 -5.64
C LEU A 94 9.87 -2.47 -4.49
N LEU A 95 8.78 -1.76 -4.80
CA LEU A 95 7.90 -1.17 -3.80
C LEU A 95 7.33 -2.24 -2.84
N ARG A 96 6.97 -3.43 -3.35
CA ARG A 96 6.51 -4.53 -2.48
C ARG A 96 7.60 -5.02 -1.54
N VAL A 97 8.85 -5.11 -2.00
CA VAL A 97 10.00 -5.48 -1.17
C VAL A 97 10.25 -4.43 -0.10
N GLU A 98 10.22 -3.15 -0.47
CA GLU A 98 10.39 -2.04 0.46
C GLU A 98 9.29 -2.00 1.51
N MET A 99 8.03 -2.17 1.11
CA MET A 99 6.90 -2.25 2.05
C MET A 99 7.04 -3.45 3.01
N ALA A 100 7.49 -4.61 2.53
CA ALA A 100 7.76 -5.76 3.39
C ALA A 100 8.90 -5.48 4.39
N SER A 101 9.96 -4.82 3.94
CA SER A 101 11.07 -4.39 4.78
C SER A 101 10.62 -3.38 5.85
N ALA A 102 9.86 -2.36 5.46
CA ALA A 102 9.30 -1.36 6.36
C ALA A 102 8.42 -1.99 7.44
N ARG A 103 7.54 -2.93 7.07
CA ARG A 103 6.69 -3.67 8.03
C ARG A 103 7.53 -4.43 9.06
N ARG A 104 8.62 -5.09 8.64
CA ARG A 104 9.54 -5.77 9.57
C ARG A 104 10.21 -4.80 10.52
N LYS A 105 10.70 -3.66 10.02
CA LYS A 105 11.29 -2.61 10.86
C LYS A 105 10.28 -2.05 11.88
N MET A 106 9.04 -1.78 11.46
CA MET A 106 7.98 -1.35 12.38
C MET A 106 7.67 -2.40 13.46
N ALA A 107 7.70 -3.69 13.12
CA ALA A 107 7.54 -4.77 14.09
C ALA A 107 8.69 -4.80 15.10
N SER A 108 9.95 -4.62 14.64
CA SER A 108 11.12 -4.50 15.51
C SER A 108 10.99 -3.33 16.48
N PHE A 109 10.67 -2.13 15.97
CA PHE A 109 10.53 -0.95 16.83
C PHE A 109 9.41 -1.10 17.86
N ARG A 110 8.28 -1.73 17.51
CA ARG A 110 7.23 -2.04 18.49
C ARG A 110 7.74 -2.96 19.59
N HIS A 111 8.55 -3.96 19.23
CA HIS A 111 9.16 -4.86 20.20
C HIS A 111 10.15 -4.12 21.10
N GLU A 112 11.03 -3.29 20.55
CA GLU A 112 11.98 -2.47 21.30
C GLU A 112 11.29 -1.50 22.28
N ILE A 113 10.23 -0.82 21.85
CA ILE A 113 9.41 0.05 22.72
C ILE A 113 8.80 -0.76 23.87
N THR A 114 8.30 -1.96 23.59
CA THR A 114 7.72 -2.83 24.61
C THR A 114 8.78 -3.23 25.63
N GLN A 115 9.96 -3.63 25.17
CA GLN A 115 11.07 -4.00 26.05
C GLN A 115 11.54 -2.80 26.90
N LEU A 116 11.64 -1.62 26.31
CA LEU A 116 12.02 -0.41 27.06
C LEU A 116 11.00 -0.09 28.15
N ASN A 117 9.69 -0.19 27.86
CA ASN A 117 8.64 0.04 28.84
C ASN A 117 8.70 -0.96 30.01
N LEU A 118 8.99 -2.24 29.73
CA LEU A 118 9.19 -3.24 30.78
C LEU A 118 10.41 -2.91 31.64
N SER A 119 11.55 -2.58 31.01
CA SER A 119 12.77 -2.18 31.70
C SER A 119 12.55 -0.94 32.59
N MET A 120 11.81 0.06 32.09
CA MET A 120 11.44 1.23 32.89
C MET A 120 10.51 0.89 34.06
N ALA A 121 9.58 -0.06 33.88
CA ALA A 121 8.70 -0.52 34.95
C ALA A 121 9.49 -1.26 36.04
N ASP A 122 10.41 -2.14 35.65
CA ASP A 122 11.30 -2.88 36.57
C ASP A 122 12.21 -1.92 37.34
N PHE A 123 12.83 -0.96 36.64
CA PHE A 123 13.64 0.07 37.27
C PHE A 123 12.81 0.89 38.27
N ARG A 124 11.58 1.26 37.91
CA ARG A 124 10.68 1.98 38.82
C ARG A 124 10.32 1.13 40.04
N ALA A 125 10.04 -0.15 39.88
CA ALA A 125 9.71 -1.06 40.97
C ALA A 125 10.90 -1.23 41.92
N ALA A 126 12.11 -1.41 41.38
CA ALA A 126 13.34 -1.52 42.16
C ALA A 126 13.69 -0.25 42.95
N ASN A 127 13.23 0.92 42.47
CA ASN A 127 13.47 2.21 43.10
C ASN A 127 12.22 2.78 43.80
N GLN A 128 11.16 1.99 44.01
CA GLN A 128 10.07 2.44 44.88
C GLN A 128 10.60 2.52 46.32
N PRO A 129 10.47 3.66 47.01
CA PRO A 129 10.76 3.72 48.43
C PRO A 129 9.76 2.80 49.13
N GLU A 130 10.27 1.77 49.81
CA GLU A 130 9.53 0.96 50.77
C GLU A 130 8.66 1.87 51.61
N GLN A 131 7.34 1.83 51.40
CA GLN A 131 6.42 2.44 52.35
C GLN A 131 6.53 1.64 53.63
N HIS A 132 7.37 2.12 54.53
CA HIS A 132 7.57 1.59 55.86
C HIS A 132 6.18 1.39 56.48
N PRO A 133 5.79 0.16 56.89
CA PRO A 133 4.48 -0.04 57.50
C PRO A 133 4.45 0.80 58.76
N GLN A 134 3.64 1.87 58.76
CA GLN A 134 3.36 2.65 59.95
C GLN A 134 2.85 1.68 61.01
N LYS A 135 3.70 1.34 61.98
CA LYS A 135 3.32 0.63 63.18
C LYS A 135 2.21 1.45 63.82
N ARG A 136 0.95 1.01 63.67
CA ARG A 136 -0.15 1.49 64.51
C ARG A 136 0.20 1.07 65.94
N VAL A 137 0.83 1.98 66.68
CA VAL A 137 0.95 1.87 68.12
C VAL A 137 -0.47 2.06 68.67
N PHE A 138 -1.19 0.95 68.88
CA PHE A 138 -2.40 0.95 69.67
C PHE A 138 -2.02 1.22 71.13
N LEU A 139 -2.00 2.49 71.52
CA LEU A 139 -2.03 2.90 72.91
C LEU A 139 -3.41 2.53 73.48
N SER A 140 -3.49 1.34 74.06
CA SER A 140 -4.60 0.97 74.94
C SER A 140 -4.46 1.76 76.24
N HIS A 141 -5.11 2.93 76.32
CA HIS A 141 -5.29 3.62 77.58
C HIS A 141 -6.38 2.90 78.38
N LYS A 142 -5.92 2.18 79.41
CA LYS A 142 -6.72 1.81 80.56
C LYS A 142 -7.27 3.09 81.20
N HIS A 143 -8.59 3.20 81.30
CA HIS A 143 -9.22 4.06 82.29
C HIS A 143 -9.86 3.18 83.37
N TYR A 144 -9.54 3.59 84.60
CA TYR A 144 -9.96 3.08 85.89
C TYR A 144 -11.47 3.14 86.07
#